data_AF-A0A1J5TS03-F1
#
_entry.id   AF-A0A1J5TS03-F1
#
_cell.length_a   1.000
_cell.length_b   1.000
_cell.length_c   1.000
_cell.angle_alpha   90.00
_cell.angle_beta   90.00
_cell.angle_gamma   90.00
#
_symmetry.space_group_name_H-M   'P 1'
#
loop_
_entity.id
_entity.type
_entity.pdbx_description
1 polymer ?
#
loop_
_entity_poly.entity_id
_entity_poly.type
_entity_poly.pdbx_seq_one_letter_code
_entity_poly.pdbx_strand_id
1 'polypeptide(L)'
;MEFEEDRTGTWHAYGKRMSENSQSQANINSFSDLRKLAFRNPFPVTENSQNTDYLTKRFPKVAASINTDNWALHLEIGTMTLATREAILKQDWSTLSAHFAFIDSVLEAADTELHEAIGVSYLVNLFYGETAFDYAKARTLMPRRLAAALEIMERHYEELRK
;
A
#
# COMPACT_ATOMS: atom_id res chain seq x y z
N MET A 1 -3.86 41.33 -8.29
CA MET A 1 -4.59 40.14 -8.74
C MET A 1 -3.69 39.49 -9.77
N GLU A 2 -2.84 38.58 -9.32
CA GLU A 2 -2.00 37.72 -10.15
C GLU A 2 -1.90 36.41 -9.38
N PHE A 3 -2.67 35.44 -9.87
CA PHE A 3 -2.61 34.04 -9.52
C PHE A 3 -2.13 33.32 -10.77
N GLU A 4 -1.57 32.13 -10.54
CA GLU A 4 -1.20 31.12 -11.53
C GLU A 4 0.28 31.11 -11.91
N GLU A 5 1.06 30.39 -11.12
CA GLU A 5 2.02 29.41 -11.61
C GLU A 5 2.41 28.49 -10.44
N ASP A 6 1.63 27.42 -10.24
CA ASP A 6 2.05 26.19 -9.55
C ASP A 6 0.96 25.11 -9.70
N ARG A 7 0.74 24.69 -10.96
CA ARG A 7 -0.15 23.57 -11.32
C ARG A 7 0.68 22.45 -11.94
N THR A 8 1.50 21.79 -11.15
CA THR A 8 1.89 20.39 -11.38
C THR A 8 2.12 19.74 -10.02
N GLY A 9 1.08 19.06 -9.51
CA GLY A 9 1.14 18.23 -8.30
C GLY A 9 2.01 16.99 -8.52
N THR A 10 3.29 17.22 -8.74
CA THR A 10 4.30 16.18 -8.84
C THR A 10 4.62 15.73 -7.42
N TRP A 11 4.45 14.43 -7.16
CA TRP A 11 4.68 13.74 -5.88
C TRP A 11 6.17 13.71 -5.46
N HIS A 12 6.83 14.87 -5.42
CA HIS A 12 8.24 15.01 -5.05
C HIS A 12 8.41 15.71 -3.70
N ALA A 13 7.83 15.15 -2.64
CA ALA A 13 7.99 15.77 -1.32
C ALA A 13 8.00 14.81 -0.12
N TYR A 14 8.61 13.62 -0.21
CA TYR A 14 9.11 12.91 0.97
C TYR A 14 10.45 12.20 0.69
N GLY A 15 11.42 12.97 0.18
CA GLY A 15 12.81 12.54 0.05
C GLY A 15 13.74 13.54 0.71
N LYS A 16 13.86 13.51 2.04
CA LYS A 16 14.94 14.23 2.74
C LYS A 16 15.67 13.27 3.67
N ARG A 17 16.94 13.00 3.34
CA ARG A 17 17.92 12.25 4.13
C ARG A 17 17.90 12.74 5.58
N MET A 18 17.53 11.86 6.51
CA MET A 18 18.03 11.90 7.88
C MET A 18 19.17 10.89 7.97
N SER A 19 20.38 11.41 8.10
CA SER A 19 21.60 10.64 8.32
C SER A 19 21.81 10.46 9.82
N GLU A 20 22.07 9.20 10.15
CA GLU A 20 22.86 8.67 11.27
C GLU A 20 22.25 8.47 12.66
N ASN A 21 22.50 7.24 13.12
CA ASN A 21 22.34 6.64 14.43
C ASN A 21 20.96 6.14 14.86
N SER A 22 20.64 4.93 14.40
CA SER A 22 20.29 3.82 15.31
C SER A 22 20.56 2.48 14.62
N GLN A 23 21.36 1.64 15.27
CA GLN A 23 21.78 0.33 14.80
C GLN A 23 20.61 -0.67 14.73
N SER A 24 20.67 -1.57 13.76
CA SER A 24 19.82 -2.75 13.53
C SER A 24 18.41 -2.48 12.98
N GLN A 25 18.33 -1.94 11.76
CA GLN A 25 17.17 -2.19 10.89
C GLN A 25 17.66 -2.85 9.60
N ALA A 26 17.05 -3.98 9.24
CA ALA A 26 17.24 -4.57 7.94
C ALA A 26 16.93 -3.50 6.89
N ASN A 27 17.81 -3.32 5.91
CA ASN A 27 17.67 -2.35 4.84
C ASN A 27 16.58 -2.88 3.88
N ILE A 28 15.31 -2.63 4.22
CA ILE A 28 14.17 -3.11 3.44
C ILE A 28 13.92 -2.07 2.34
N ASN A 29 14.55 -2.24 1.19
CA ASN A 29 14.35 -1.36 0.03
C ASN A 29 13.50 -2.01 -1.07
N SER A 30 13.03 -3.24 -0.84
CA SER A 30 12.34 -4.05 -1.84
C SER A 30 11.46 -5.10 -1.15
N PHE A 31 10.35 -5.48 -1.79
CA PHE A 31 9.53 -6.59 -1.30
C PHE A 31 10.28 -7.93 -1.30
N SER A 32 11.38 -8.05 -2.06
CA SER A 32 12.30 -9.20 -1.94
C SER A 32 12.99 -9.27 -0.57
N ASP A 33 13.24 -8.12 0.07
CA ASP A 33 13.78 -8.03 1.43
C ASP A 33 12.68 -8.25 2.48
N LEU A 34 11.44 -7.82 2.20
CA LEU A 34 10.26 -8.18 3.00
C LEU A 34 9.98 -9.69 2.96
N ARG A 35 10.08 -10.33 1.79
CA ARG A 35 9.96 -11.78 1.66
C ARG A 35 11.05 -12.50 2.46
N LYS A 36 12.31 -12.03 2.43
CA LYS A 36 13.39 -12.61 3.26
C LYS A 36 13.11 -12.52 4.76
N LEU A 37 12.45 -11.45 5.21
CA LEU A 37 11.96 -11.30 6.59
C LEU A 37 10.74 -12.19 6.88
N ALA A 38 9.79 -12.28 5.94
CA ALA A 38 8.61 -13.13 6.04
C ALA A 38 8.93 -14.63 5.94
N PHE A 39 10.03 -15.03 5.29
CA PHE A 39 10.53 -16.40 5.30
C PHE A 39 10.94 -16.91 6.69
N ARG A 40 11.06 -16.02 7.69
CA ARG A 40 11.18 -16.40 9.12
C ARG A 40 9.85 -16.75 9.80
N ASN A 41 8.70 -16.44 9.18
CA ASN A 41 7.34 -16.77 9.66
C ASN A 41 6.41 -17.07 8.47
N PRO A 42 6.18 -18.34 8.11
CA PRO A 42 5.62 -18.67 6.81
C PRO A 42 4.10 -18.44 6.76
N PHE A 43 3.68 -17.50 5.91
CA PHE A 43 2.37 -17.57 5.26
C PHE A 43 2.57 -18.23 3.87
N PRO A 44 1.65 -19.11 3.44
CA PRO A 44 1.80 -19.81 2.17
C PRO A 44 1.47 -18.84 1.02
N VAL A 45 2.50 -18.37 0.31
CA VAL A 45 2.33 -17.71 -0.99
C VAL A 45 2.11 -18.80 -2.02
N THR A 46 0.87 -18.94 -2.51
CA THR A 46 0.53 -19.86 -3.59
C THR A 46 1.17 -19.39 -4.90
N GLU A 47 1.89 -20.29 -5.56
CA GLU A 47 2.54 -20.05 -6.85
C GLU A 47 1.57 -19.49 -7.90
N ASN A 48 1.95 -18.35 -8.48
CA ASN A 48 1.29 -17.64 -9.58
C ASN A 48 1.34 -18.41 -10.92
N SER A 49 0.72 -19.60 -11.04
CA SER A 49 0.77 -20.37 -12.29
C SER A 49 -0.47 -20.29 -13.18
N GLN A 50 -1.69 -20.14 -12.64
CA GLN A 50 -2.90 -20.27 -13.47
C GLN A 50 -3.35 -18.96 -14.16
N ASN A 51 -3.18 -17.80 -13.51
CA ASN A 51 -3.63 -16.51 -14.06
C ASN A 51 -2.68 -15.95 -15.12
N THR A 52 -1.38 -16.19 -14.96
CA THR A 52 -0.32 -15.84 -15.91
C THR A 52 -0.43 -16.64 -17.21
N ASP A 53 -0.79 -17.92 -17.12
CA ASP A 53 -1.05 -18.78 -18.28
C ASP A 53 -2.25 -18.28 -19.11
N TYR A 54 -3.31 -17.82 -18.46
CA TYR A 54 -4.48 -17.29 -19.15
C TYR A 54 -4.18 -15.98 -19.89
N LEU A 55 -3.48 -15.05 -19.24
CA LEU A 55 -3.06 -13.78 -19.85
C LEU A 55 -2.08 -13.98 -21.01
N THR A 56 -1.09 -14.86 -20.84
CA THR A 56 -0.11 -15.18 -21.89
C THR A 56 -0.79 -15.80 -23.12
N LYS A 57 -1.81 -16.64 -22.91
CA LYS A 57 -2.54 -17.30 -23.99
C LYS A 57 -3.49 -16.37 -24.76
N ARG A 58 -4.15 -15.43 -24.07
CA ARG A 58 -5.22 -14.60 -24.65
C ARG A 58 -4.75 -13.20 -25.05
N PHE A 59 -3.76 -12.65 -24.35
CA PHE A 59 -3.23 -11.31 -24.53
C PHE A 59 -1.70 -11.28 -24.43
N PRO A 60 -0.97 -11.99 -25.31
CA PRO A 60 0.48 -12.19 -25.17
C PRO A 60 1.28 -10.89 -25.17
N LYS A 61 0.84 -9.86 -25.92
CA LYS A 61 1.49 -8.54 -25.94
C LYS A 61 1.33 -7.79 -24.61
N VAL A 62 0.18 -7.96 -23.95
CA VAL A 62 -0.09 -7.36 -22.64
C VAL A 62 0.68 -8.12 -21.56
N ALA A 63 0.67 -9.45 -21.61
CA ALA A 63 1.45 -10.29 -20.70
C ALA A 63 2.95 -9.96 -20.76
N ALA A 64 3.48 -9.72 -21.95
CA ALA A 64 4.88 -9.32 -22.16
C ALA A 64 5.20 -7.89 -21.66
N SER A 65 4.19 -7.03 -21.49
CA SER A 65 4.37 -5.66 -20.98
C SER A 65 4.13 -5.53 -19.47
N ILE A 66 3.62 -6.58 -18.81
CA ILE A 66 3.41 -6.55 -17.37
C ILE A 66 4.77 -6.69 -16.69
N ASN A 67 5.13 -5.70 -15.89
CA ASN A 67 6.19 -5.88 -14.91
C ASN A 67 5.66 -6.81 -13.82
N THR A 68 6.12 -8.06 -13.85
CA THR A 68 5.67 -9.12 -12.92
C THR A 68 5.97 -8.80 -11.46
N ASP A 69 7.00 -8.00 -11.20
CA ASP A 69 7.40 -7.62 -9.85
C ASP A 69 6.36 -6.68 -9.22
N ASN A 70 5.92 -5.67 -9.98
CA ASN A 70 4.90 -4.71 -9.55
C ASN A 70 3.54 -5.38 -9.34
N TRP A 71 3.16 -6.26 -10.26
CA TRP A 71 1.90 -7.00 -10.15
C TRP A 71 1.86 -7.87 -8.88
N ALA A 72 2.97 -8.55 -8.57
CA ALA A 72 3.07 -9.36 -7.36
C ALA A 72 2.91 -8.49 -6.10
N LEU A 73 3.48 -7.29 -6.12
CA LEU A 73 3.40 -6.35 -5.02
C LEU A 73 1.95 -5.88 -4.77
N HIS A 74 1.21 -5.48 -5.81
CA HIS A 74 -0.21 -5.14 -5.67
C HIS A 74 -1.07 -6.32 -5.17
N LEU A 75 -0.73 -7.55 -5.55
CA LEU A 75 -1.45 -8.76 -5.11
C LEU A 75 -1.17 -9.08 -3.63
N GLU A 76 0.09 -8.95 -3.19
CA GLU A 76 0.48 -9.15 -1.79
C GLU A 76 -0.15 -8.08 -0.89
N ILE A 77 -0.10 -6.81 -1.30
CA ILE A 77 -0.80 -5.72 -0.62
C ILE A 77 -2.32 -5.96 -0.63
N GLY A 78 -2.88 -6.42 -1.74
CA GLY A 78 -4.30 -6.77 -1.85
C GLY A 78 -4.72 -7.88 -0.88
N THR A 79 -3.85 -8.84 -0.60
CA THR A 79 -4.11 -9.88 0.42
C THR A 79 -4.19 -9.27 1.82
N MET A 80 -3.27 -8.34 2.13
CA MET A 80 -3.32 -7.60 3.40
C MET A 80 -4.59 -6.73 3.49
N THR A 81 -5.02 -6.10 2.38
CA THR A 81 -6.28 -5.35 2.30
C THR A 81 -7.48 -6.22 2.70
N LEU A 82 -7.57 -7.45 2.18
CA LEU A 82 -8.66 -8.37 2.51
C LEU A 82 -8.64 -8.79 3.98
N ALA A 83 -7.46 -9.13 4.52
CA ALA A 83 -7.31 -9.49 5.93
C ALA A 83 -7.68 -8.32 6.86
N THR A 84 -7.26 -7.10 6.52
CA THR A 84 -7.64 -5.88 7.26
C THR A 84 -9.14 -5.62 7.21
N ARG A 85 -9.77 -5.77 6.03
CA ARG A 85 -11.23 -5.65 5.90
C ARG A 85 -11.94 -6.65 6.81
N GLU A 86 -11.49 -7.90 6.83
CA GLU A 86 -12.06 -8.94 7.68
C GLU A 86 -11.93 -8.59 9.17
N ALA A 87 -10.77 -8.08 9.60
CA ALA A 87 -10.57 -7.62 10.97
C ALA A 87 -11.51 -6.46 11.34
N ILE A 88 -11.75 -5.51 10.44
CA ILE A 88 -12.73 -4.42 10.63
C ILE A 88 -14.14 -4.99 10.80
N LEU A 89 -14.57 -5.88 9.91
CA LEU A 89 -15.92 -6.47 9.93
C LEU A 89 -16.16 -7.33 11.18
N LYS A 90 -15.11 -8.00 11.69
CA LYS A 90 -15.16 -8.77 12.94
C LYS A 90 -14.95 -7.93 14.19
N GLN A 91 -14.72 -6.62 14.05
CA GLN A 91 -14.38 -5.71 15.14
C GLN A 91 -13.15 -6.18 15.94
N ASP A 92 -12.22 -6.88 15.29
CA ASP A 92 -10.96 -7.32 15.87
C ASP A 92 -9.94 -6.17 15.83
N TRP A 93 -10.12 -5.23 16.76
CA TRP A 93 -9.32 -4.00 16.83
C TRP A 93 -7.85 -4.25 17.16
N SER A 94 -7.54 -5.37 17.82
CA SER A 94 -6.16 -5.75 18.13
C SER A 94 -5.43 -6.16 16.86
N THR A 95 -6.01 -7.09 16.09
CA THR A 95 -5.45 -7.53 14.80
C THR A 95 -5.37 -6.36 13.82
N LEU A 96 -6.42 -5.53 13.76
CA LEU A 96 -6.43 -4.34 12.92
C LEU A 96 -5.27 -3.37 13.23
N SER A 97 -5.02 -3.11 14.52
CA SER A 97 -3.92 -2.25 14.95
C SER A 97 -2.56 -2.83 14.55
N ALA A 98 -2.40 -4.15 14.64
CA ALA A 98 -1.19 -4.84 14.19
C ALA A 98 -1.00 -4.74 12.66
N HIS A 99 -2.07 -4.89 11.87
CA HIS A 99 -2.01 -4.70 10.42
C HIS A 99 -1.62 -3.26 10.06
N PHE A 100 -2.18 -2.25 10.73
CA PHE A 100 -1.80 -0.86 10.48
C PHE A 100 -0.36 -0.56 10.88
N ALA A 101 0.11 -1.08 12.01
CA ALA A 101 1.51 -0.92 12.41
C ALA A 101 2.48 -1.56 11.40
N PHE A 102 2.13 -2.76 10.91
CA PHE A 102 2.88 -3.42 9.85
C PHE A 102 2.93 -2.56 8.58
N ILE A 103 1.79 -2.13 8.05
CA ILE A 103 1.75 -1.33 6.83
C ILE A 103 2.45 0.02 7.01
N ASP A 104 2.35 0.67 8.18
CA ASP A 104 3.07 1.91 8.46
C ASP A 104 4.59 1.70 8.41
N SER A 105 5.09 0.59 8.95
CA SER A 105 6.52 0.22 8.86
C SER A 105 6.97 -0.08 7.43
N VAL A 106 6.10 -0.67 6.61
CA VAL A 106 6.40 -0.91 5.19
C VAL A 106 6.42 0.42 4.44
N LEU A 107 5.44 1.29 4.71
CA LEU A 107 5.32 2.63 4.12
C LEU A 107 6.52 3.52 4.45
N GLU A 108 7.12 3.37 5.64
CA GLU A 108 8.33 4.11 6.04
C GLU A 108 9.54 3.84 5.13
N ALA A 109 9.69 2.60 4.69
CA ALA A 109 10.82 2.16 3.87
C ALA A 109 10.46 2.02 2.38
N ALA A 110 9.24 2.42 2.00
CA ALA A 110 8.73 2.22 0.66
C ALA A 110 9.45 3.10 -0.37
N ASP A 111 9.78 2.52 -1.50
CA ASP A 111 10.08 3.27 -2.71
C ASP A 111 8.79 3.80 -3.35
N THR A 112 8.92 4.52 -4.47
CA THR A 112 7.77 5.13 -5.17
C THR A 112 6.70 4.10 -5.53
N GLU A 113 7.11 2.92 -5.96
CA GLU A 113 6.19 1.89 -6.44
C GLU A 113 5.43 1.24 -5.29
N LEU A 114 6.13 0.90 -4.21
CA LEU A 114 5.50 0.36 -3.01
C LEU A 114 4.59 1.40 -2.34
N HIS A 115 4.97 2.68 -2.40
CA HIS A 115 4.11 3.79 -1.99
C HIS A 115 2.80 3.82 -2.79
N GLU A 116 2.88 3.72 -4.12
CA GLU A 116 1.70 3.72 -4.99
C GLU A 116 0.80 2.51 -4.71
N ALA A 117 1.37 1.32 -4.55
CA ALA A 117 0.59 0.14 -4.24
C ALA A 117 -0.08 0.19 -2.87
N ILE A 118 0.59 0.70 -1.83
CA ILE A 118 -0.05 0.94 -0.53
C ILE A 118 -1.16 1.98 -0.67
N GLY A 119 -0.90 3.08 -1.38
CA GLY A 119 -1.90 4.12 -1.62
C GLY A 119 -3.15 3.57 -2.31
N VAL A 120 -2.99 2.94 -3.46
CA VAL A 120 -4.10 2.50 -4.32
C VAL A 120 -4.72 1.19 -3.84
N SER A 121 -3.90 0.15 -3.61
CA SER A 121 -4.40 -1.20 -3.35
C SER A 121 -4.76 -1.45 -1.89
N TYR A 122 -4.20 -0.67 -0.95
CA TYR A 122 -4.52 -0.77 0.47
C TYR A 122 -5.45 0.37 0.93
N LEU A 123 -4.96 1.61 0.94
CA LEU A 123 -5.67 2.74 1.56
C LEU A 123 -6.96 3.10 0.83
N VAL A 124 -6.86 3.40 -0.46
CA VAL A 124 -8.02 3.80 -1.27
C VAL A 124 -9.05 2.67 -1.33
N ASN A 125 -8.61 1.44 -1.59
CA ASN A 125 -9.48 0.28 -1.69
C ASN A 125 -10.19 -0.09 -0.37
N LEU A 126 -9.63 0.28 0.79
CA LEU A 126 -10.26 0.08 2.09
C LEU A 126 -11.18 1.21 2.51
N PHE A 127 -10.77 2.47 2.27
CA PHE A 127 -11.37 3.62 2.97
C PHE A 127 -12.06 4.63 2.06
N TYR A 128 -11.66 4.75 0.79
CA TYR A 128 -12.22 5.79 -0.08
C TYR A 128 -13.73 5.56 -0.30
N GLY A 129 -14.53 6.56 0.06
CA GLY A 129 -16.00 6.51 -0.04
C GLY A 129 -16.70 5.63 1.02
N GLU A 130 -15.95 4.98 1.91
CA GLU A 130 -16.52 4.14 2.97
C GLU A 130 -16.95 4.98 4.18
N THR A 131 -18.20 4.79 4.60
CA THR A 131 -18.91 5.62 5.60
C THR A 131 -19.45 4.81 6.78
N ALA A 132 -19.33 3.48 6.76
CA ALA A 132 -19.76 2.63 7.86
C ALA A 132 -19.03 2.93 9.18
N PHE A 133 -19.73 2.78 10.29
CA PHE A 133 -19.23 3.10 11.63
C PHE A 133 -17.94 2.37 11.99
N ASP A 134 -17.83 1.08 11.64
CA ASP A 134 -16.64 0.27 11.93
C ASP A 134 -15.39 0.81 11.21
N TYR A 135 -15.55 1.37 10.01
CA TYR A 135 -14.45 1.99 9.27
C TYR A 135 -14.08 3.37 9.82
N ALA A 136 -15.06 4.15 10.27
CA ALA A 136 -14.78 5.37 11.02
C ALA A 136 -13.99 5.07 12.30
N LYS A 137 -14.34 3.99 13.01
CA LYS A 137 -13.58 3.51 14.17
C LYS A 137 -12.18 3.04 13.78
N ALA A 138 -12.04 2.27 12.70
CA ALA A 138 -10.76 1.81 12.17
C ALA A 138 -9.80 2.97 11.89
N ARG A 139 -10.29 4.05 11.26
CA ARG A 139 -9.48 5.27 11.01
C ARG A 139 -8.85 5.85 12.29
N THR A 140 -9.52 5.73 13.44
CA THR A 140 -8.97 6.21 14.73
C THR A 140 -7.78 5.40 15.25
N LEU A 141 -7.56 4.20 14.72
CA LEU A 141 -6.47 3.31 15.12
C LEU A 141 -5.24 3.42 14.20
N MET A 142 -5.34 4.21 13.11
CA MET A 142 -4.23 4.37 12.19
C MET A 142 -3.06 5.11 12.82
N PRO A 143 -1.81 4.65 12.60
CA PRO A 143 -0.63 5.47 12.80
C PRO A 143 -0.72 6.78 12.01
N ARG A 144 -0.13 7.84 12.56
CA ARG A 144 -0.25 9.20 12.02
C ARG A 144 0.21 9.31 10.56
N ARG A 145 1.29 8.63 10.18
CA ARG A 145 1.85 8.65 8.82
C ARG A 145 0.89 7.97 7.84
N LEU A 146 0.38 6.80 8.20
CA LEU A 146 -0.65 6.10 7.41
C LEU A 146 -1.94 6.92 7.25
N ALA A 147 -2.42 7.56 8.33
CA ALA A 147 -3.58 8.43 8.27
C ALA A 147 -3.36 9.64 7.35
N ALA A 148 -2.18 10.27 7.40
CA ALA A 148 -1.81 11.36 6.51
C ALA A 148 -1.74 10.90 5.03
N ALA A 149 -1.19 9.71 4.77
CA ALA A 149 -1.17 9.13 3.43
C ALA A 149 -2.59 8.92 2.89
N LEU A 150 -3.52 8.41 3.72
CA LEU A 150 -4.92 8.27 3.33
C LEU A 150 -5.55 9.62 2.96
N GLU A 151 -5.36 10.64 3.79
CA GLU A 151 -5.93 11.98 3.54
C GLU A 151 -5.47 12.56 2.20
N ILE A 152 -4.18 12.41 1.85
CA ILE A 152 -3.66 12.88 0.57
C ILE A 152 -4.33 12.12 -0.59
N MET A 153 -4.48 10.80 -0.48
CA MET A 153 -5.13 9.99 -1.51
C MET A 153 -6.62 10.37 -1.65
N GLU A 154 -7.36 10.50 -0.56
CA GLU A 154 -8.77 10.88 -0.59
C GLU A 154 -8.96 12.24 -1.28
N ARG A 155 -8.12 13.23 -0.94
CA ARG A 155 -8.12 14.55 -1.59
C ARG A 155 -7.85 14.45 -3.09
N HIS A 156 -6.86 13.66 -3.50
CA HIS A 156 -6.53 13.47 -4.90
C HIS A 156 -7.74 12.92 -5.70
N TYR A 157 -8.44 11.91 -5.18
CA TYR A 157 -9.62 11.36 -5.85
C TYR A 157 -10.84 12.28 -5.80
N GLU A 158 -10.99 13.10 -4.76
CA GLU A 158 -12.01 14.14 -4.71
C GLU A 158 -11.79 15.23 -5.77
N GLU A 159 -10.53 15.60 -6.04
CA GLU A 159 -10.18 16.55 -7.10
C GLU A 159 -10.50 16.00 -8.49
N LEU A 160 -10.22 14.71 -8.74
CA LEU A 160 -10.54 14.05 -10.01
C LEU A 160 -12.06 13.91 -10.29
N ARG A 161 -12.90 14.06 -9.27
CA ARG A 161 -14.36 13.94 -9.39
C ARG A 161 -15.04 15.26 -9.78
N LYS A 162 -14.32 16.39 -9.68
CA LYS A 162 -14.83 17.73 -10.02
C LYS A 162 -14.69 18.01 -11.51
#